data_AF-A0A662DM78-F1
#
_entry.id   AF-A0A662DM78-F1
#
_cell.length_a   1.000
_cell.length_b   1.000
_cell.length_c   1.000
_cell.angle_alpha   90.00
_cell.angle_beta   90.00
_cell.angle_gamma   90.00
#
_symmetry.space_group_name_H-M   'P 1'
#
loop_
_entity.id
_entity.type
_entity.pdbx_description
1 polymer ?
#
loop_
_entity_poly.entity_id
_entity_poly.type
_entity_poly.pdbx_seq_one_letter_code
_entity_poly.pdbx_strand_id
1 'polypeptide(L)'
;MTNAEGNEMHTWIPAVDTCISCHGGTSFETLTGSPKTNHDNIQTLLPELYAAIQSYAADVIGLPIEYNGDRYPYWFDDEGGRYQSFDAQLLPAAYNYQVGLKDPNGFIHNGTYLQQLFYDSIVDLGESTSVAVPGRGEYSIEGADIGSALKSQQWQISGHAAAGGEPFRHWDNDYEPDGYTPSGISASCTRCHSTPGFEEFAMGDSTTGTMPTTTVDCWSCHSNNDLFSNAETRYDDLGTNPALEPVVFPSDDTATLSNASNMCMGCHQGRSSGVDVDNATANTVVQTPTDYPSYNFINIHYFAAAATFFGSDVQGGYEYEGSTYRGQNTFVGLHTLDGRTLVDCIGCHMNASDDPGDKQRHTFLPRVQDCNLCHSGGAFQDLSGSPGDNFREIEALKDDLLAAIQGYAVDGLPQASPVIYDSHAYPYWFKDNGQGANYGNRYQDFDFDMLTAAYNYQVASKDPAGYIHNGTYIEQLMWDSICLMGGDPSTLVPSRPVNCP
;
A
#
# COMPACT_ATOMS: atom_id res chain seq x y z
N MET A 1 -5.21 -35.73 -3.88
CA MET A 1 -5.78 -37.02 -4.30
C MET A 1 -4.69 -37.82 -4.96
N THR A 2 -4.41 -39.03 -4.48
CA THR A 2 -3.48 -39.97 -5.12
C THR A 2 -4.20 -40.65 -6.28
N ASN A 3 -3.64 -40.62 -7.49
CA ASN A 3 -4.14 -41.49 -8.54
C ASN A 3 -3.72 -42.95 -8.22
N ALA A 4 -4.29 -43.91 -8.95
CA ALA A 4 -4.00 -45.34 -8.79
C ALA A 4 -2.57 -45.74 -9.22
N GLU A 5 -1.74 -44.78 -9.65
CA GLU A 5 -0.36 -44.98 -10.11
C GLU A 5 0.62 -44.35 -9.11
N GLY A 6 0.76 -44.96 -7.93
CA GLY A 6 1.95 -44.75 -7.09
C GLY A 6 2.13 -43.37 -6.45
N ASN A 7 1.03 -42.72 -6.02
CA ASN A 7 1.01 -41.39 -5.38
C ASN A 7 1.23 -40.19 -6.32
N GLU A 8 1.12 -40.35 -7.64
CA GLU A 8 1.18 -39.22 -8.56
C GLU A 8 -0.19 -38.48 -8.65
N MET A 9 -0.19 -37.15 -8.74
CA MET A 9 -1.41 -36.35 -8.86
C MET A 9 -1.63 -35.94 -10.33
N HIS A 10 -2.28 -36.80 -11.11
CA HIS A 10 -2.59 -36.57 -12.53
C HIS A 10 -4.08 -36.27 -12.81
N THR A 11 -4.78 -35.64 -11.86
CA THR A 11 -6.18 -35.22 -12.03
C THR A 11 -6.29 -33.70 -12.04
N TRP A 12 -7.06 -33.16 -12.97
CA TRP A 12 -7.40 -31.74 -13.07
C TRP A 12 -8.68 -31.39 -12.31
N ILE A 13 -9.32 -32.37 -11.68
CA ILE A 13 -10.51 -32.16 -10.84
C ILE A 13 -10.02 -31.87 -9.42
N PRO A 14 -10.15 -30.63 -8.92
CA PRO A 14 -9.77 -30.32 -7.55
C PRO A 14 -10.63 -31.11 -6.55
N ALA A 15 -10.02 -31.52 -5.44
CA ALA A 15 -10.75 -32.20 -4.37
C ALA A 15 -11.56 -31.16 -3.59
N VAL A 16 -12.89 -31.22 -3.67
CA VAL A 16 -13.72 -30.30 -2.88
C VAL A 16 -13.47 -30.44 -1.37
N ASP A 17 -13.10 -31.63 -0.91
CA ASP A 17 -12.78 -31.92 0.50
C ASP A 17 -11.67 -31.03 1.06
N THR A 18 -10.69 -30.61 0.24
CA THR A 18 -9.63 -29.69 0.70
C THR A 18 -10.13 -28.26 0.91
N CYS A 19 -11.26 -27.90 0.30
CA CYS A 19 -11.87 -26.58 0.43
C CYS A 19 -12.91 -26.57 1.56
N ILE A 20 -13.65 -27.67 1.74
CA ILE A 20 -14.73 -27.80 2.73
C ILE A 20 -14.22 -27.60 4.17
N SER A 21 -12.98 -27.98 4.47
CA SER A 21 -12.42 -27.79 5.82
C SER A 21 -12.37 -26.33 6.26
N CYS A 22 -12.27 -25.38 5.32
CA CYS A 22 -12.20 -23.95 5.60
C CYS A 22 -13.51 -23.23 5.23
N HIS A 23 -14.18 -23.66 4.16
CA HIS A 23 -15.36 -22.99 3.60
C HIS A 23 -16.69 -23.70 3.92
N GLY A 24 -16.69 -24.87 4.56
CA GLY A 24 -17.90 -25.68 4.71
C GLY A 24 -18.49 -26.12 3.36
N GLY A 25 -19.78 -26.47 3.32
CA GLY A 25 -20.48 -26.88 2.10
C GLY A 25 -20.27 -28.36 1.73
N THR A 26 -20.75 -28.74 0.54
CA THR A 26 -20.67 -30.13 0.03
C THR A 26 -20.26 -30.21 -1.47
N SER A 27 -20.11 -29.07 -2.13
CA SER A 27 -19.71 -28.90 -3.54
C SER A 27 -19.05 -27.53 -3.71
N PHE A 28 -18.40 -27.28 -4.85
CA PHE A 28 -17.79 -25.99 -5.17
C PHE A 28 -18.78 -24.82 -5.14
N GLU A 29 -20.02 -25.06 -5.57
CA GLU A 29 -21.12 -24.08 -5.61
C GLU A 29 -21.77 -23.85 -4.23
N THR A 30 -21.53 -24.75 -3.27
CA THR A 30 -22.10 -24.68 -1.91
C THR A 30 -21.06 -24.36 -0.84
N LEU A 31 -19.78 -24.21 -1.21
CA LEU A 31 -18.76 -23.60 -0.36
C LEU A 31 -19.25 -22.24 0.12
N THR A 32 -19.00 -21.88 1.38
CA THR A 32 -19.41 -20.57 1.95
C THR A 32 -18.31 -19.52 1.83
N GLY A 33 -18.62 -18.26 2.13
CA GLY A 33 -17.67 -17.15 2.06
C GLY A 33 -17.49 -16.59 0.64
N SER A 34 -16.24 -16.26 0.27
CA SER A 34 -15.94 -15.67 -1.04
C SER A 34 -16.30 -16.56 -2.24
N PRO A 35 -16.12 -17.91 -2.23
CA PRO A 35 -16.56 -18.73 -3.35
C PRO A 35 -18.07 -18.61 -3.63
N LYS A 36 -18.93 -18.67 -2.59
CA LYS A 36 -20.38 -18.51 -2.75
C LYS A 36 -20.75 -17.15 -3.32
N THR A 37 -20.17 -16.11 -2.71
CA THR A 37 -20.47 -14.73 -3.06
C THR A 37 -20.09 -14.44 -4.51
N ASN A 38 -18.90 -14.89 -4.92
CA ASN A 38 -18.45 -14.78 -6.30
C ASN A 38 -19.36 -15.54 -7.26
N HIS A 39 -19.73 -16.77 -6.92
CA HIS A 39 -20.63 -17.57 -7.72
C HIS A 39 -21.98 -16.85 -7.93
N ASP A 40 -22.62 -16.40 -6.85
CA ASP A 40 -23.92 -15.75 -6.91
C ASP A 40 -23.90 -14.42 -7.69
N ASN A 41 -22.85 -13.62 -7.47
CA ASN A 41 -22.68 -12.36 -8.19
C ASN A 41 -22.46 -12.61 -9.68
N ILE A 42 -21.65 -13.60 -10.06
CA ILE A 42 -21.44 -13.98 -11.47
C ILE A 42 -22.73 -14.48 -12.11
N GLN A 43 -23.52 -15.30 -11.40
CA GLN A 43 -24.82 -15.76 -11.89
C GLN A 43 -25.83 -14.61 -12.07
N THR A 44 -25.62 -13.47 -11.41
CA THR A 44 -26.44 -12.27 -11.57
C THR A 44 -25.92 -11.37 -12.69
N LEU A 45 -24.62 -11.06 -12.69
CA LEU A 45 -23.97 -10.15 -13.64
C LEU A 45 -23.92 -10.71 -15.06
N LEU A 46 -23.79 -12.03 -15.22
CA LEU A 46 -23.63 -12.62 -16.55
C LEU A 46 -24.91 -12.47 -17.41
N PRO A 47 -26.12 -12.74 -16.90
CA PRO A 47 -27.36 -12.36 -17.58
C PRO A 47 -27.52 -10.85 -17.81
N GLU A 48 -27.10 -10.01 -16.85
CA GLU A 48 -27.15 -8.54 -17.00
C GLU A 48 -26.27 -8.05 -18.15
N LEU A 49 -25.05 -8.58 -18.25
CA LEU A 49 -24.14 -8.29 -19.36
C LEU A 49 -24.74 -8.74 -20.69
N TYR A 50 -25.36 -9.92 -20.75
CA TYR A 50 -26.03 -10.36 -21.97
C TYR A 50 -27.18 -9.42 -22.37
N ALA A 51 -28.00 -9.01 -21.40
CA ALA A 51 -29.07 -8.05 -21.65
C ALA A 51 -28.52 -6.70 -22.14
N ALA A 52 -27.46 -6.17 -21.52
CA ALA A 52 -26.81 -4.93 -21.95
C ALA A 52 -26.27 -5.03 -23.39
N ILE A 53 -25.64 -6.15 -23.74
CA ILE A 53 -25.17 -6.45 -25.11
C ILE A 53 -26.35 -6.43 -26.09
N GLN A 54 -27.47 -7.06 -25.74
CA GLN A 54 -28.67 -7.11 -26.58
C GLN A 54 -29.30 -5.74 -26.77
N SER A 55 -29.47 -4.98 -25.68
CA SER A 55 -29.99 -3.61 -25.70
C SER A 55 -29.11 -2.71 -26.56
N TYR A 56 -27.79 -2.70 -26.34
CA TYR A 56 -26.88 -1.86 -27.10
C TYR A 56 -26.90 -2.20 -28.60
N ALA A 57 -26.86 -3.48 -28.96
CA ALA A 57 -26.91 -3.92 -30.35
C ALA A 57 -28.23 -3.49 -31.04
N ALA A 58 -29.37 -3.65 -30.36
CA ALA A 58 -30.67 -3.28 -30.90
C ALA A 58 -30.89 -1.77 -30.97
N ASP A 59 -30.57 -1.03 -29.91
CA ASP A 59 -30.95 0.37 -29.74
C ASP A 59 -29.91 1.35 -30.27
N VAL A 60 -28.61 0.99 -30.22
CA VAL A 60 -27.50 1.85 -30.67
C VAL A 60 -27.04 1.49 -32.07
N ILE A 61 -26.77 0.21 -32.33
CA ILE A 61 -26.32 -0.25 -33.66
C ILE A 61 -27.51 -0.43 -34.62
N GLY A 62 -28.70 -0.75 -34.11
CA GLY A 62 -29.88 -1.04 -34.91
C GLY A 62 -29.91 -2.47 -35.49
N LEU A 63 -29.08 -3.37 -34.97
CA LEU A 63 -28.98 -4.76 -35.42
C LEU A 63 -29.00 -5.69 -34.18
N PRO A 64 -30.09 -6.43 -33.94
CA PRO A 64 -30.16 -7.34 -32.81
C PRO A 64 -29.08 -8.43 -32.86
N ILE A 65 -28.66 -8.88 -31.69
CA ILE A 65 -27.63 -9.90 -31.51
C ILE A 65 -28.12 -11.04 -30.61
N GLU A 66 -27.74 -12.27 -30.94
CA GLU A 66 -28.00 -13.47 -30.13
C GLU A 66 -26.70 -14.27 -29.92
N TYR A 67 -26.49 -14.77 -28.70
CA TYR A 67 -25.43 -15.73 -28.39
C TYR A 67 -25.92 -17.17 -28.45
N ASN A 68 -25.14 -18.05 -29.10
CA ASN A 68 -25.32 -19.49 -29.09
C ASN A 68 -23.98 -20.20 -28.84
N GLY A 69 -23.81 -20.74 -27.63
CA GLY A 69 -22.57 -21.41 -27.21
C GLY A 69 -22.23 -22.71 -27.94
N ASP A 70 -23.22 -23.33 -28.59
CA ASP A 70 -23.08 -24.62 -29.27
C ASP A 70 -22.77 -24.48 -30.77
N ARG A 71 -22.82 -23.26 -31.31
CA ARG A 71 -22.69 -23.00 -32.74
C ARG A 71 -21.65 -21.92 -33.02
N TYR A 72 -20.55 -22.27 -33.66
CA TYR A 72 -19.60 -21.27 -34.22
C TYR A 72 -20.30 -20.41 -35.30
N PRO A 73 -20.14 -19.07 -35.32
CA PRO A 73 -19.17 -18.23 -34.59
C PRO A 73 -19.68 -17.64 -33.27
N TYR A 74 -20.65 -18.29 -32.63
CA TYR A 74 -21.25 -17.98 -31.33
C TYR A 74 -22.18 -16.76 -31.28
N TRP A 75 -21.97 -15.76 -32.13
CA TRP A 75 -22.83 -14.58 -32.20
C TRP A 75 -23.57 -14.50 -33.53
N PHE A 76 -24.89 -14.30 -33.47
CA PHE A 76 -25.78 -14.33 -34.61
C PHE A 76 -26.66 -13.07 -34.67
N ASP A 77 -27.06 -12.68 -35.88
CA ASP A 77 -28.13 -11.71 -36.11
C ASP A 77 -29.52 -12.36 -35.94
N ASP A 78 -30.58 -11.55 -36.02
CA ASP A 78 -31.98 -12.00 -35.90
C ASP A 78 -32.47 -12.87 -37.07
N GLU A 79 -31.69 -12.95 -38.16
CA GLU A 79 -31.91 -13.85 -39.29
C GLU A 79 -31.17 -15.19 -39.12
N GLY A 80 -30.41 -15.37 -38.02
CA GLY A 80 -29.61 -16.56 -37.72
C GLY A 80 -28.29 -16.64 -38.49
N GLY A 81 -27.91 -15.56 -39.17
CA GLY A 81 -26.63 -15.31 -39.83
C GLY A 81 -25.54 -14.91 -38.85
N ARG A 82 -24.28 -14.86 -39.31
CA ARG A 82 -23.14 -14.46 -38.46
C ARG A 82 -23.25 -12.97 -38.14
N TYR A 83 -23.24 -12.62 -36.86
CA TYR A 83 -23.11 -11.22 -36.44
C TYR A 83 -21.74 -10.66 -36.80
N GLN A 84 -21.70 -9.54 -37.52
CA GLN A 84 -20.48 -8.88 -38.03
C GLN A 84 -20.36 -7.41 -37.66
N SER A 85 -21.40 -6.83 -37.05
CA SER A 85 -21.51 -5.39 -36.80
C SER A 85 -21.06 -5.00 -35.39
N PHE A 86 -19.97 -5.60 -34.92
CA PHE A 86 -19.36 -5.19 -33.66
C PHE A 86 -18.63 -3.85 -33.83
N ASP A 87 -19.02 -2.85 -33.05
CA ASP A 87 -18.27 -1.60 -32.92
C ASP A 87 -17.24 -1.70 -31.78
N ALA A 88 -16.58 -0.58 -31.48
CA ALA A 88 -15.54 -0.52 -30.46
C ALA A 88 -16.05 -0.73 -29.03
N GLN A 89 -17.35 -0.58 -28.76
CA GLN A 89 -17.96 -0.73 -27.43
C GLN A 89 -18.61 -2.12 -27.26
N LEU A 90 -19.30 -2.61 -28.30
CA LEU A 90 -19.94 -3.93 -28.27
C LEU A 90 -18.92 -5.07 -28.32
N LEU A 91 -17.81 -4.92 -29.07
CA LEU A 91 -16.83 -6.00 -29.22
C LEU A 91 -16.19 -6.43 -27.88
N PRO A 92 -15.66 -5.52 -27.04
CA PRO A 92 -15.10 -5.90 -25.74
C PRO A 92 -16.13 -6.57 -24.83
N ALA A 93 -17.35 -6.05 -24.76
CA ALA A 93 -18.41 -6.62 -23.93
C ALA A 93 -18.79 -8.05 -24.37
N ALA A 94 -18.98 -8.26 -25.68
CA ALA A 94 -19.27 -9.58 -26.24
C ALA A 94 -18.11 -10.57 -26.01
N TYR A 95 -16.86 -10.11 -26.08
CA TYR A 95 -15.70 -10.94 -25.74
C TYR A 95 -15.69 -11.31 -24.25
N ASN A 96 -15.88 -10.35 -23.34
CA ASN A 96 -15.89 -10.58 -21.90
C ASN A 96 -17.05 -11.49 -21.46
N TYR A 97 -18.22 -11.38 -22.09
CA TYR A 97 -19.32 -12.32 -21.89
C TYR A 97 -18.89 -13.76 -22.20
N GLN A 98 -18.14 -13.95 -23.29
CA GLN A 98 -17.63 -15.27 -23.64
C GLN A 98 -16.54 -15.75 -22.67
N VAL A 99 -15.67 -14.88 -22.16
CA VAL A 99 -14.70 -15.22 -21.10
C VAL A 99 -15.42 -15.85 -19.91
N GLY A 100 -16.51 -15.22 -19.44
CA GLY A 100 -17.32 -15.73 -18.33
C GLY A 100 -17.93 -17.11 -18.58
N LEU A 101 -18.32 -17.40 -19.81
CA LEU A 101 -18.90 -18.69 -20.18
C LEU A 101 -17.86 -19.80 -20.42
N LYS A 102 -16.60 -19.44 -20.70
CA LYS A 102 -15.54 -20.40 -21.03
C LYS A 102 -14.72 -20.84 -19.83
N ASP A 103 -14.88 -20.18 -18.68
CA ASP A 103 -14.39 -20.67 -17.39
C ASP A 103 -15.55 -20.96 -16.43
N PRO A 104 -16.15 -22.17 -16.49
CA PRO A 104 -17.29 -22.52 -15.64
C PRO A 104 -16.99 -22.49 -14.14
N ASN A 105 -15.70 -22.55 -13.75
CA ASN A 105 -15.25 -22.47 -12.37
C ASN A 105 -14.49 -21.16 -12.07
N GLY A 106 -14.64 -20.14 -12.92
CA GLY A 106 -13.93 -18.88 -12.77
C GLY A 106 -14.28 -18.13 -11.48
N PHE A 107 -15.42 -18.43 -10.87
CA PHE A 107 -15.81 -17.93 -9.54
C PHE A 107 -14.84 -18.35 -8.42
N ILE A 108 -14.11 -19.46 -8.60
CA ILE A 108 -13.05 -19.94 -7.70
C ILE A 108 -11.68 -19.42 -8.13
N HIS A 109 -11.36 -19.51 -9.43
CA HIS A 109 -10.03 -19.13 -9.91
C HIS A 109 -9.72 -17.65 -9.70
N ASN A 110 -10.67 -16.78 -10.09
CA ASN A 110 -10.56 -15.33 -9.90
C ASN A 110 -11.95 -14.68 -10.03
N GLY A 111 -12.86 -15.02 -9.12
CA GLY A 111 -14.25 -14.60 -9.21
C GLY A 111 -14.43 -13.07 -9.18
N THR A 112 -13.56 -12.35 -8.49
CA THR A 112 -13.58 -10.88 -8.44
C THR A 112 -13.20 -10.27 -9.79
N TYR A 113 -12.17 -10.80 -10.46
CA TYR A 113 -11.81 -10.36 -11.82
C TYR A 113 -12.96 -10.52 -12.80
N LEU A 114 -13.66 -11.65 -12.77
CA LEU A 114 -14.83 -11.85 -13.64
C LEU A 114 -15.96 -10.84 -13.33
N GLN A 115 -16.25 -10.60 -12.06
CA GLN A 115 -17.24 -9.59 -11.67
C GLN A 115 -16.84 -8.19 -12.16
N GLN A 116 -15.57 -7.81 -12.04
CA GLN A 116 -15.03 -6.54 -12.53
C GLN A 116 -15.15 -6.42 -14.05
N LEU A 117 -14.78 -7.45 -14.80
CA LEU A 117 -14.96 -7.47 -16.26
C LEU A 117 -16.42 -7.27 -16.66
N PHE A 118 -17.36 -7.94 -15.99
CA PHE A 118 -18.78 -7.82 -16.31
C PHE A 118 -19.32 -6.45 -15.94
N TYR A 119 -18.95 -5.93 -14.76
CA TYR A 119 -19.29 -4.57 -14.34
C TYR A 119 -18.83 -3.54 -15.37
N ASP A 120 -17.53 -3.55 -15.73
CA ASP A 120 -16.96 -2.59 -16.67
C ASP A 120 -17.63 -2.68 -18.04
N SER A 121 -17.94 -3.89 -18.49
CA SER A 121 -18.63 -4.12 -19.77
C SER A 121 -20.08 -3.62 -19.73
N ILE A 122 -20.81 -3.82 -18.62
CA ILE A 122 -22.18 -3.33 -18.45
C ILE A 122 -22.21 -1.80 -18.44
N VAL A 123 -21.30 -1.19 -17.68
CA VAL A 123 -21.21 0.28 -17.56
C VAL A 123 -20.77 0.93 -18.86
N ASP A 124 -19.82 0.35 -19.60
CA ASP A 124 -19.38 0.88 -20.91
C ASP A 124 -20.49 0.87 -21.96
N LEU A 125 -21.41 -0.10 -21.88
CA LEU A 125 -22.62 -0.16 -22.70
C LEU A 125 -23.74 0.79 -22.22
N GLY A 126 -23.51 1.56 -21.15
CA GLY A 126 -24.45 2.55 -20.63
C GLY A 126 -25.49 2.01 -19.65
N GLU A 127 -25.32 0.79 -19.15
CA GLU A 127 -26.23 0.12 -18.21
C GLU A 127 -25.65 0.13 -16.77
N SER A 128 -26.42 -0.37 -15.81
CA SER A 128 -26.02 -0.49 -14.40
C SER A 128 -26.15 -1.92 -13.88
N THR A 129 -25.28 -2.31 -12.95
CA THR A 129 -25.34 -3.63 -12.31
C THR A 129 -26.29 -3.66 -11.11
N SER A 130 -26.93 -4.80 -10.83
CA SER A 130 -27.77 -4.94 -9.63
C SER A 130 -27.01 -5.35 -8.36
N VAL A 131 -25.75 -5.79 -8.52
CA VAL A 131 -24.87 -6.17 -7.41
C VAL A 131 -23.66 -5.24 -7.34
N ALA A 132 -23.18 -5.02 -6.12
CA ALA A 132 -21.92 -4.33 -5.86
C ALA A 132 -20.73 -5.22 -6.25
N VAL A 133 -19.72 -4.63 -6.89
CA VAL A 133 -18.55 -5.35 -7.39
C VAL A 133 -17.28 -4.81 -6.72
N PRO A 134 -16.45 -5.67 -6.08
CA PRO A 134 -15.26 -5.19 -5.36
C PRO A 134 -14.33 -4.37 -6.25
N GLY A 135 -13.94 -3.19 -5.78
CA GLY A 135 -13.07 -2.26 -6.49
C GLY A 135 -13.79 -1.42 -7.56
N ARG A 136 -15.12 -1.30 -7.51
CA ARG A 136 -15.93 -0.50 -8.45
C ARG A 136 -17.00 0.30 -7.70
N GLY A 137 -17.30 1.50 -8.21
CA GLY A 137 -18.27 2.41 -7.60
C GLY A 137 -17.98 2.68 -6.11
N GLU A 138 -19.05 2.72 -5.31
CA GLU A 138 -18.98 2.88 -3.85
C GLU A 138 -18.40 1.65 -3.12
N TYR A 139 -18.21 0.54 -3.83
CA TYR A 139 -17.57 -0.66 -3.31
C TYR A 139 -16.07 -0.70 -3.64
N SER A 140 -15.41 0.42 -3.41
CA SER A 140 -13.98 0.64 -3.61
C SER A 140 -13.30 1.00 -2.29
N ILE A 141 -11.96 1.09 -2.29
CA ILE A 141 -11.18 1.38 -1.07
C ILE A 141 -11.62 2.70 -0.42
N GLU A 142 -11.94 3.71 -1.21
CA GLU A 142 -12.40 5.03 -0.73
C GLU A 142 -13.93 5.16 -0.67
N GLY A 143 -14.66 4.14 -1.11
CA GLY A 143 -16.11 4.18 -1.24
C GLY A 143 -16.83 3.92 0.07
N ALA A 144 -18.05 4.45 0.20
CA ALA A 144 -18.81 4.36 1.45
C ALA A 144 -19.19 2.90 1.81
N ASP A 145 -19.28 2.00 0.84
CA ASP A 145 -19.83 0.66 1.02
C ASP A 145 -18.80 -0.36 1.51
N ILE A 146 -17.50 -0.02 1.55
CA ILE A 146 -16.43 -0.94 1.99
C ILE A 146 -16.64 -1.48 3.40
N GLY A 147 -17.25 -0.68 4.29
CA GLY A 147 -17.51 -1.11 5.67
C GLY A 147 -18.50 -2.28 5.78
N SER A 148 -19.33 -2.48 4.76
CA SER A 148 -20.29 -3.59 4.69
C SER A 148 -19.72 -4.85 3.99
N ALA A 149 -18.51 -4.75 3.43
CA ALA A 149 -17.85 -5.83 2.72
C ALA A 149 -17.47 -7.00 3.62
N LEU A 150 -17.31 -8.20 3.04
CA LEU A 150 -16.64 -9.29 3.73
C LEU A 150 -15.17 -8.95 3.96
N LYS A 151 -14.59 -9.42 5.07
CA LYS A 151 -13.16 -9.23 5.40
C LYS A 151 -12.20 -9.55 4.25
N SER A 152 -12.47 -10.62 3.50
CA SER A 152 -11.65 -11.03 2.35
C SER A 152 -11.77 -10.07 1.17
N GLN A 153 -12.94 -9.45 0.97
CA GLN A 153 -13.15 -8.44 -0.06
C GLN A 153 -12.46 -7.12 0.32
N GLN A 154 -12.52 -6.72 1.61
CA GLN A 154 -11.78 -5.56 2.11
C GLN A 154 -10.27 -5.73 1.92
N TRP A 155 -9.72 -6.90 2.26
CA TRP A 155 -8.31 -7.20 2.00
C TRP A 155 -7.98 -7.16 0.50
N GLN A 156 -8.81 -7.80 -0.34
CA GLN A 156 -8.55 -7.93 -1.78
C GLN A 156 -8.44 -6.58 -2.51
N ILE A 157 -9.17 -5.56 -2.04
CA ILE A 157 -9.12 -4.21 -2.64
C ILE A 157 -8.10 -3.29 -1.95
N SER A 158 -7.40 -3.79 -0.93
CA SER A 158 -6.35 -3.05 -0.22
C SER A 158 -5.02 -3.04 -0.97
N GLY A 159 -4.14 -2.11 -0.60
CA GLY A 159 -2.76 -2.08 -1.10
C GLY A 159 -1.96 -3.36 -0.78
N HIS A 160 -2.31 -4.10 0.28
CA HIS A 160 -1.63 -5.36 0.65
C HIS A 160 -1.95 -6.52 -0.31
N ALA A 161 -3.08 -6.47 -1.03
CA ALA A 161 -3.47 -7.48 -2.00
C ALA A 161 -3.14 -7.07 -3.45
N ALA A 162 -2.53 -5.91 -3.66
CA ALA A 162 -2.25 -5.35 -4.98
C ALA A 162 -1.09 -6.05 -5.70
N ALA A 163 -1.25 -7.35 -6.01
CA ALA A 163 -0.20 -8.21 -6.54
C ALA A 163 0.46 -7.72 -7.83
N GLY A 164 -0.25 -6.92 -8.64
CA GLY A 164 0.31 -6.29 -9.85
C GLY A 164 0.98 -4.94 -9.62
N GLY A 165 0.98 -4.44 -8.38
CA GLY A 165 1.56 -3.15 -8.02
C GLY A 165 3.06 -3.22 -7.80
N GLU A 166 3.72 -2.07 -7.93
CA GLU A 166 5.16 -1.92 -7.78
C GLU A 166 5.74 -2.58 -6.52
N PRO A 167 5.11 -2.50 -5.32
CA PRO A 167 5.64 -3.16 -4.12
C PRO A 167 5.85 -4.68 -4.26
N PHE A 168 5.13 -5.36 -5.15
CA PHE A 168 5.20 -6.80 -5.35
C PHE A 168 5.78 -7.20 -6.72
N ARG A 169 6.15 -6.22 -7.54
CA ARG A 169 6.58 -6.43 -8.93
C ARG A 169 7.84 -5.64 -9.30
N HIS A 170 8.42 -4.87 -8.37
CA HIS A 170 9.63 -4.06 -8.60
C HIS A 170 10.74 -4.83 -9.34
N TRP A 171 10.97 -6.07 -8.91
CA TRP A 171 12.00 -6.96 -9.43
C TRP A 171 11.66 -7.65 -10.76
N ASP A 172 10.49 -7.43 -11.34
CA ASP A 172 10.08 -8.05 -12.62
C ASP A 172 11.01 -7.71 -13.78
N ASN A 173 11.62 -6.53 -13.72
CA ASN A 173 12.55 -6.02 -14.73
C ASN A 173 14.02 -6.15 -14.30
N ASP A 174 14.25 -6.69 -13.11
CA ASP A 174 15.59 -6.92 -12.58
C ASP A 174 16.06 -8.31 -13.02
N TYR A 175 16.88 -8.32 -14.06
CA TYR A 175 17.54 -9.52 -14.55
C TYR A 175 19.05 -9.41 -14.37
N GLU A 176 19.66 -10.56 -14.13
CA GLU A 176 21.10 -10.73 -14.25
C GLU A 176 21.56 -10.30 -15.66
N PRO A 177 22.86 -10.01 -15.87
CA PRO A 177 23.39 -9.58 -17.17
C PRO A 177 23.11 -10.55 -18.33
N ASP A 178 22.64 -11.78 -18.05
CA ASP A 178 22.22 -12.75 -19.06
C ASP A 178 20.87 -12.43 -19.71
N GLY A 179 20.05 -11.55 -19.11
CA GLY A 179 18.74 -11.14 -19.62
C GLY A 179 17.63 -12.19 -19.51
N TYR A 180 17.85 -13.29 -18.79
CA TYR A 180 16.88 -14.39 -18.62
C TYR A 180 16.70 -14.83 -17.17
N THR A 181 17.73 -14.65 -16.33
CA THR A 181 17.68 -15.02 -14.91
C THR A 181 17.22 -13.80 -14.12
N PRO A 182 16.06 -13.84 -13.45
CA PRO A 182 15.67 -12.77 -12.54
C PRO A 182 16.77 -12.61 -11.47
N SER A 183 17.18 -11.38 -11.18
CA SER A 183 18.15 -11.05 -10.13
C SER A 183 17.68 -11.47 -8.73
N GLY A 184 16.40 -11.84 -8.63
CA GLY A 184 15.74 -12.21 -7.39
C GLY A 184 15.38 -10.99 -6.56
N ILE A 185 14.85 -11.26 -5.37
CA ILE A 185 14.55 -10.25 -4.37
C ILE A 185 15.56 -10.39 -3.22
N SER A 186 16.05 -9.28 -2.69
CA SER A 186 16.87 -9.34 -1.49
C SER A 186 16.04 -9.86 -0.31
N ALA A 187 16.64 -10.67 0.56
CA ALA A 187 16.01 -11.13 1.81
C ALA A 187 15.38 -9.96 2.60
N SER A 188 16.07 -8.82 2.67
CA SER A 188 15.57 -7.64 3.38
C SER A 188 14.25 -7.08 2.83
N CYS A 189 13.94 -7.33 1.55
CA CYS A 189 12.69 -6.90 0.94
C CYS A 189 11.55 -7.92 1.18
N THR A 190 11.84 -9.22 1.24
CA THR A 190 10.80 -10.25 1.39
C THR A 190 10.03 -10.14 2.71
N ARG A 191 10.65 -9.59 3.76
CA ARG A 191 9.99 -9.24 5.04
C ARG A 191 8.66 -8.52 4.84
N CYS A 192 8.62 -7.52 3.96
CA CYS A 192 7.46 -6.65 3.77
C CYS A 192 6.70 -6.91 2.46
N HIS A 193 7.30 -7.68 1.54
CA HIS A 193 6.82 -7.84 0.18
C HIS A 193 6.49 -9.30 -0.18
N SER A 194 6.33 -10.16 0.83
CA SER A 194 5.88 -11.54 0.66
C SER A 194 5.29 -12.10 1.95
N THR A 195 4.38 -13.06 1.84
CA THR A 195 3.82 -13.75 3.01
C THR A 195 4.89 -14.56 3.75
N PRO A 196 5.67 -15.43 3.09
CA PRO A 196 6.67 -16.24 3.78
C PRO A 196 7.75 -15.40 4.46
N GLY A 197 8.18 -14.31 3.83
CA GLY A 197 9.19 -13.43 4.41
C GLY A 197 8.72 -12.73 5.68
N PHE A 198 7.44 -12.36 5.77
CA PHE A 198 6.91 -11.83 7.03
C PHE A 198 6.80 -12.92 8.11
N GLU A 199 6.35 -14.13 7.76
CA GLU A 199 6.27 -15.25 8.70
C GLU A 199 7.64 -15.59 9.31
N GLU A 200 8.66 -15.71 8.46
CA GLU A 200 10.05 -15.93 8.87
C GLU A 200 10.51 -14.82 9.83
N PHE A 201 10.27 -13.55 9.46
CA PHE A 201 10.59 -12.42 10.32
C PHE A 201 9.88 -12.50 11.68
N ALA A 202 8.56 -12.75 11.70
CA ALA A 202 7.77 -12.78 12.93
C ALA A 202 8.28 -13.83 13.93
N MET A 203 8.74 -14.98 13.43
CA MET A 203 9.35 -16.05 14.23
C MET A 203 10.78 -15.74 14.71
N GLY A 204 11.38 -14.63 14.25
CA GLY A 204 12.75 -14.24 14.56
C GLY A 204 13.80 -14.88 13.63
N ASP A 205 13.35 -15.49 12.53
CA ASP A 205 14.23 -16.11 11.55
C ASP A 205 14.73 -15.09 10.50
N SER A 206 15.84 -15.43 9.84
CA SER A 206 16.32 -14.67 8.69
C SER A 206 15.37 -14.87 7.51
N THR A 207 14.95 -13.79 6.87
CA THR A 207 14.08 -13.86 5.70
C THR A 207 14.81 -14.44 4.48
N THR A 208 14.09 -15.20 3.65
CA THR A 208 14.65 -15.82 2.46
C THR A 208 14.47 -14.92 1.23
N GLY A 209 15.51 -14.81 0.41
CA GLY A 209 15.49 -14.03 -0.85
C GLY A 209 14.95 -14.85 -2.03
N THR A 210 13.73 -15.40 -1.90
CA THR A 210 13.07 -16.11 -3.00
C THR A 210 12.06 -15.22 -3.69
N MET A 211 11.94 -15.33 -5.01
CA MET A 211 10.96 -14.56 -5.79
C MET A 211 9.57 -14.75 -5.17
N PRO A 212 8.90 -13.67 -4.71
CA PRO A 212 7.63 -13.79 -4.03
C PRO A 212 6.59 -14.35 -4.99
N THR A 213 5.92 -15.41 -4.57
CA THR A 213 4.73 -15.95 -5.26
C THR A 213 3.44 -15.41 -4.65
N THR A 214 3.54 -14.59 -3.60
CA THR A 214 2.42 -14.02 -2.84
C THR A 214 2.66 -12.54 -2.57
N THR A 215 1.59 -11.82 -2.22
CA THR A 215 1.66 -10.51 -1.58
C THR A 215 1.79 -10.67 -0.06
N VAL A 216 1.43 -9.66 0.73
CA VAL A 216 1.15 -9.80 2.17
C VAL A 216 -0.28 -10.33 2.32
N ASP A 217 -0.41 -11.64 2.50
CA ASP A 217 -1.71 -12.34 2.61
C ASP A 217 -2.10 -12.58 4.08
N CYS A 218 -3.21 -13.28 4.32
CA CYS A 218 -3.81 -13.56 5.62
C CYS A 218 -2.77 -14.05 6.64
N TRP A 219 -1.85 -14.93 6.22
CA TRP A 219 -0.84 -15.52 7.09
C TRP A 219 0.28 -14.56 7.50
N SER A 220 0.43 -13.42 6.82
CA SER A 220 1.34 -12.37 7.29
C SER A 220 0.86 -11.74 8.60
N CYS A 221 -0.39 -11.90 9.00
CA CYS A 221 -0.89 -11.36 10.28
C CYS A 221 -1.54 -12.40 11.17
N HIS A 222 -1.74 -13.62 10.67
CA HIS A 222 -2.45 -14.68 11.36
C HIS A 222 -1.66 -15.98 11.42
N SER A 223 -1.68 -16.64 12.57
CA SER A 223 -0.87 -17.82 12.91
C SER A 223 -1.59 -19.16 12.69
N ASN A 224 -2.85 -19.18 12.22
CA ASN A 224 -3.64 -20.41 12.09
C ASN A 224 -4.43 -20.48 10.78
N ASN A 225 -4.46 -21.68 10.17
CA ASN A 225 -5.21 -22.01 8.95
C ASN A 225 -6.72 -22.08 9.14
N ASP A 226 -7.22 -22.15 10.39
CA ASP A 226 -8.64 -22.15 10.71
C ASP A 226 -9.13 -20.76 11.15
N LEU A 227 -8.95 -19.79 10.25
CA LEU A 227 -9.39 -18.38 10.42
C LEU A 227 -10.92 -18.22 10.58
N PHE A 228 -11.68 -19.31 10.38
CA PHE A 228 -13.13 -19.32 10.48
C PHE A 228 -13.62 -19.90 11.82
N SER A 229 -12.85 -20.76 12.50
CA SER A 229 -13.20 -21.22 13.86
C SER A 229 -12.71 -20.31 14.98
N ASN A 230 -11.64 -19.53 14.75
CA ASN A 230 -11.15 -18.53 15.70
C ASN A 230 -10.67 -17.25 15.02
N ALA A 231 -11.43 -16.16 15.19
CA ALA A 231 -11.13 -14.84 14.63
C ALA A 231 -9.99 -14.10 15.33
N GLU A 232 -9.51 -14.60 16.48
CA GLU A 232 -8.43 -13.99 17.29
C GLU A 232 -7.06 -14.64 17.01
N THR A 233 -6.89 -15.29 15.86
CA THR A 233 -5.66 -16.04 15.49
C THR A 233 -4.53 -15.13 15.00
N ARG A 234 -4.45 -13.90 15.49
CA ARG A 234 -3.40 -12.97 15.08
C ARG A 234 -2.05 -13.47 15.58
N TYR A 235 -0.95 -12.82 15.18
CA TYR A 235 0.29 -12.92 15.96
C TYR A 235 0.16 -12.15 17.29
N ASP A 236 -0.90 -12.41 18.07
CA ASP A 236 -1.15 -11.81 19.38
C ASP A 236 -0.51 -12.62 20.52
N ASP A 237 -0.11 -13.86 20.26
CA ASP A 237 0.86 -14.57 21.08
C ASP A 237 2.28 -14.07 20.78
N LEU A 238 2.61 -12.95 21.41
CA LEU A 238 3.92 -12.31 21.34
C LEU A 238 5.04 -13.18 21.94
N GLY A 239 4.70 -14.26 22.67
CA GLY A 239 5.66 -15.24 23.16
C GLY A 239 6.14 -16.22 22.09
N THR A 240 5.35 -16.45 21.03
CA THR A 240 5.73 -17.32 19.90
C THR A 240 6.25 -16.55 18.69
N ASN A 241 6.09 -15.22 18.68
CA ASN A 241 6.55 -14.33 17.60
C ASN A 241 7.50 -13.26 18.15
N PRO A 242 8.73 -13.65 18.52
CA PRO A 242 9.62 -12.83 19.33
C PRO A 242 10.08 -11.53 18.65
N ALA A 243 10.01 -11.45 17.31
CA ALA A 243 10.37 -10.24 16.58
C ALA A 243 9.29 -9.14 16.65
N LEU A 244 8.10 -9.47 17.16
CA LEU A 244 6.98 -8.55 17.28
C LEU A 244 6.84 -7.97 18.70
N GLU A 245 7.69 -8.33 19.65
CA GLU A 245 7.64 -7.80 21.03
C GLU A 245 9.00 -7.84 21.75
N PRO A 246 9.69 -6.71 21.88
CA PRO A 246 9.45 -5.44 21.18
C PRO A 246 9.96 -5.50 19.73
N VAL A 247 9.46 -4.60 18.88
CA VAL A 247 9.92 -4.48 17.48
C VAL A 247 11.24 -3.69 17.45
N VAL A 248 12.24 -4.20 16.73
CA VAL A 248 13.55 -3.55 16.53
C VAL A 248 13.50 -2.61 15.33
N PHE A 249 13.86 -1.35 15.55
CA PHE A 249 13.90 -0.29 14.53
C PHE A 249 15.30 -0.19 13.91
N PRO A 250 15.44 0.49 12.75
CA PRO A 250 16.75 0.67 12.11
C PRO A 250 17.80 1.38 12.98
N SER A 251 17.39 2.13 14.02
CA SER A 251 18.31 2.75 14.99
C SER A 251 18.89 1.77 16.02
N ASP A 252 18.53 0.49 15.95
CA ASP A 252 18.70 -0.54 16.99
C ASP A 252 17.87 -0.33 18.28
N ASP A 253 17.13 0.78 18.39
CA ASP A 253 16.15 0.95 19.47
C ASP A 253 14.95 0.01 19.28
N THR A 254 14.22 -0.21 20.36
CA THR A 254 13.05 -1.08 20.37
C THR A 254 11.81 -0.36 20.86
N ALA A 255 10.69 -0.57 20.19
CA ALA A 255 9.40 -0.02 20.62
C ALA A 255 8.28 -1.05 20.56
N THR A 256 7.22 -0.80 21.33
CA THR A 256 6.06 -1.68 21.42
C THR A 256 4.79 -0.92 21.76
N LEU A 257 3.68 -1.33 21.16
CA LEU A 257 2.32 -0.96 21.57
C LEU A 257 1.68 -2.00 22.49
N SER A 258 2.43 -3.06 22.83
CA SER A 258 1.99 -4.21 23.63
C SER A 258 0.70 -4.85 23.10
N ASN A 259 0.52 -4.82 21.78
CA ASN A 259 -0.64 -5.36 21.10
C ASN A 259 -0.33 -5.71 19.62
N ALA A 260 -1.36 -6.20 18.92
CA ALA A 260 -1.28 -6.65 17.53
C ALA A 260 -0.79 -5.59 16.51
N SER A 261 -0.80 -4.30 16.85
CA SER A 261 -0.25 -3.23 16.01
C SER A 261 1.25 -3.37 15.77
N ASN A 262 1.96 -4.13 16.62
CA ASN A 262 3.38 -4.45 16.41
C ASN A 262 3.63 -5.21 15.09
N MET A 263 2.65 -5.95 14.57
CA MET A 263 2.73 -6.56 13.23
C MET A 263 2.90 -5.50 12.14
N CYS A 264 2.13 -4.41 12.23
CA CYS A 264 2.19 -3.30 11.28
C CYS A 264 3.56 -2.61 11.34
N MET A 265 4.08 -2.41 12.56
CA MET A 265 5.41 -1.81 12.79
C MET A 265 6.51 -2.65 12.15
N GLY A 266 6.35 -3.97 12.08
CA GLY A 266 7.29 -4.86 11.40
C GLY A 266 7.56 -4.49 9.94
N CYS A 267 6.66 -3.81 9.25
CA CYS A 267 6.89 -3.33 7.89
C CYS A 267 6.98 -1.80 7.83
N HIS A 268 6.13 -1.11 8.59
CA HIS A 268 5.99 0.35 8.57
C HIS A 268 6.99 1.10 9.47
N GLN A 269 8.11 0.48 9.82
CA GLN A 269 9.22 1.09 10.58
C GLN A 269 10.25 1.83 9.71
N GLY A 270 10.12 1.77 8.38
CA GLY A 270 11.17 2.22 7.46
C GLY A 270 12.37 1.26 7.40
N ARG A 271 13.43 1.66 6.71
CA ARG A 271 14.67 0.87 6.52
C ARG A 271 15.96 1.62 6.85
N SER A 272 15.85 2.87 7.28
CA SER A 272 16.97 3.66 7.77
C SER A 272 16.50 4.58 8.91
N SER A 273 17.46 5.13 9.64
CA SER A 273 17.29 5.99 10.80
C SER A 273 18.33 7.13 10.80
N GLY A 274 18.23 8.05 11.76
CA GLY A 274 19.30 9.04 11.99
C GLY A 274 20.68 8.39 12.23
N VAL A 275 20.71 7.20 12.85
CA VAL A 275 21.95 6.44 13.10
C VAL A 275 22.62 6.00 11.79
N ASP A 276 21.86 5.66 10.76
CA ASP A 276 22.43 5.32 9.44
C ASP A 276 23.07 6.55 8.78
N VAL A 277 22.51 7.74 9.01
CA VAL A 277 23.06 9.01 8.52
C VAL A 277 24.36 9.36 9.27
N ASP A 278 24.39 9.22 10.60
CA ASP A 278 25.63 9.41 11.39
C ASP A 278 26.75 8.47 10.95
N ASN A 279 26.39 7.23 10.58
CA ASN A 279 27.32 6.22 10.09
C ASN A 279 27.61 6.31 8.58
N ALA A 280 27.11 7.34 7.89
CA ALA A 280 27.31 7.49 6.46
C ALA A 280 28.81 7.56 6.12
N THR A 281 29.19 6.84 5.06
CA THR A 281 30.58 6.83 4.59
C THR A 281 30.73 7.79 3.42
N ALA A 282 31.77 8.62 3.47
CA ALA A 282 32.07 9.53 2.37
C ALA A 282 32.45 8.75 1.10
N ASN A 283 32.06 9.29 -0.04
CA ASN A 283 32.39 8.79 -1.36
C ASN A 283 33.91 8.70 -1.53
N THR A 284 34.38 7.51 -1.92
CA THR A 284 35.82 7.27 -2.17
C THR A 284 36.27 7.75 -3.55
N VAL A 285 35.32 7.94 -4.46
CA VAL A 285 35.54 8.53 -5.78
C VAL A 285 35.24 10.02 -5.69
N VAL A 286 36.23 10.85 -6.03
CA VAL A 286 36.07 12.30 -6.19
C VAL A 286 34.95 12.56 -7.19
N GLN A 287 33.84 13.14 -6.73
CA GLN A 287 32.76 13.56 -7.63
C GLN A 287 33.16 14.89 -8.23
N THR A 288 32.81 15.18 -9.49
CA THR A 288 32.95 16.54 -10.02
C THR A 288 31.61 17.25 -9.80
N PRO A 289 31.56 18.43 -9.16
CA PRO A 289 32.68 19.33 -8.85
C PRO A 289 33.41 19.07 -7.52
N THR A 290 32.90 18.21 -6.63
CA THR A 290 33.37 18.14 -5.23
C THR A 290 34.82 17.66 -5.02
N ASP A 291 35.58 18.38 -4.18
CA ASP A 291 36.90 17.97 -3.66
C ASP A 291 36.90 17.82 -2.13
N TYR A 292 35.71 17.78 -1.54
CA TYR A 292 35.43 17.59 -0.11
C TYR A 292 34.76 16.22 0.15
N PRO A 293 34.68 15.76 1.41
CA PRO A 293 33.93 14.55 1.76
C PRO A 293 32.46 14.71 1.37
N SER A 294 32.04 14.02 0.31
CA SER A 294 30.68 14.04 -0.20
C SER A 294 30.00 12.69 0.00
N TYR A 295 28.67 12.66 0.04
CA TYR A 295 27.90 11.49 0.43
C TYR A 295 26.81 11.15 -0.59
N ASN A 296 26.37 9.89 -0.60
CA ASN A 296 25.17 9.48 -1.33
C ASN A 296 23.94 9.67 -0.45
N PHE A 297 22.80 9.90 -1.09
CA PHE A 297 21.53 9.98 -0.40
C PHE A 297 21.17 8.67 0.31
N ILE A 298 20.64 8.78 1.54
CA ILE A 298 20.08 7.68 2.34
C ILE A 298 18.57 7.85 2.39
N ASN A 299 17.82 6.76 2.19
CA ASN A 299 16.36 6.81 2.13
C ASN A 299 15.75 6.02 3.30
N ILE A 300 14.91 6.68 4.11
CA ILE A 300 14.14 6.05 5.19
C ILE A 300 13.20 4.92 4.70
N HIS A 301 12.90 4.87 3.40
CA HIS A 301 11.97 3.94 2.77
C HIS A 301 10.49 4.24 3.09
N TYR A 302 9.58 3.65 2.31
CA TYR A 302 8.20 4.14 2.19
C TYR A 302 7.32 3.78 3.39
N PHE A 303 6.33 4.65 3.67
CA PHE A 303 5.30 4.45 4.68
C PHE A 303 5.86 4.11 6.06
N ALA A 304 6.91 4.83 6.48
CA ALA A 304 7.60 4.67 7.76
C ALA A 304 6.79 5.23 8.96
N ALA A 305 5.47 5.00 8.97
CA ALA A 305 4.51 5.55 9.93
C ALA A 305 4.86 5.20 11.38
N ALA A 306 5.39 4.01 11.65
CA ALA A 306 5.81 3.63 12.99
C ALA A 306 7.02 4.46 13.46
N ALA A 307 7.98 4.74 12.59
CA ALA A 307 9.13 5.57 12.93
C ALA A 307 8.68 7.00 13.25
N THR A 308 7.77 7.57 12.46
CA THR A 308 7.14 8.87 12.77
C THR A 308 6.40 8.83 14.10
N PHE A 309 5.53 7.83 14.29
CA PHE A 309 4.68 7.71 15.46
C PHE A 309 5.47 7.62 16.77
N PHE A 310 6.58 6.88 16.79
CA PHE A 310 7.47 6.78 17.95
C PHE A 310 8.49 7.93 18.05
N GLY A 311 8.75 8.65 16.96
CA GLY A 311 9.61 9.83 16.95
C GLY A 311 10.99 9.56 17.55
N SER A 312 11.40 10.41 18.50
CA SER A 312 12.70 10.32 19.19
C SER A 312 12.92 9.01 19.97
N ASP A 313 11.87 8.25 20.28
CA ASP A 313 12.02 6.96 20.97
C ASP A 313 12.66 5.88 20.06
N VAL A 314 12.65 6.09 18.74
CA VAL A 314 13.24 5.17 17.74
C VAL A 314 14.07 5.88 16.67
N GLN A 315 14.29 7.19 16.81
CA GLN A 315 15.22 8.00 16.01
C GLN A 315 15.04 7.80 14.49
N GLY A 316 13.79 7.78 14.02
CA GLY A 316 13.47 7.62 12.60
C GLY A 316 14.01 8.76 11.74
N GLY A 317 13.88 10.00 12.22
CA GLY A 317 14.49 11.20 11.64
C GLY A 317 15.92 11.42 12.10
N TYR A 318 16.62 12.35 11.45
CA TYR A 318 17.90 12.85 11.91
C TYR A 318 17.70 13.99 12.91
N GLU A 319 18.12 13.76 14.15
CA GLU A 319 17.96 14.71 15.26
C GLU A 319 19.27 15.47 15.49
N TYR A 320 19.19 16.80 15.56
CA TYR A 320 20.36 17.66 15.70
C TYR A 320 20.77 17.85 17.16
N GLU A 321 22.07 17.89 17.41
CA GLU A 321 22.64 18.03 18.76
C GLU A 321 22.12 19.29 19.47
N GLY A 322 21.74 19.13 20.74
CA GLY A 322 21.27 20.24 21.59
C GLY A 322 19.78 20.59 21.41
N SER A 323 19.11 20.04 20.41
CA SER A 323 17.65 20.12 20.25
C SER A 323 16.95 18.98 21.00
N THR A 324 15.70 19.23 21.41
CA THR A 324 14.81 18.21 21.95
C THR A 324 13.72 17.92 20.94
N TYR A 325 13.44 16.63 20.74
CA TYR A 325 12.42 16.14 19.82
C TYR A 325 11.32 15.40 20.55
N ARG A 326 10.14 15.38 19.96
CA ARG A 326 9.02 14.62 20.49
C ARG A 326 9.26 13.12 20.29
N GLY A 327 9.17 12.35 21.39
CA GLY A 327 9.09 10.88 21.35
C GLY A 327 7.72 10.40 20.87
N GLN A 328 7.25 9.26 21.37
CA GLN A 328 6.01 8.67 20.93
C GLN A 328 4.82 9.63 21.03
N ASN A 329 4.06 9.73 19.93
CA ASN A 329 2.79 10.42 19.95
C ASN A 329 1.80 9.64 20.82
N THR A 330 1.34 10.27 21.90
CA THR A 330 0.32 9.71 22.77
C THR A 330 -1.01 10.39 22.47
N PHE A 331 -1.93 9.65 21.86
CA PHE A 331 -3.31 10.07 21.70
C PHE A 331 -4.01 10.03 23.07
N VAL A 332 -3.79 11.06 23.88
CA VAL A 332 -4.34 11.15 25.24
C VAL A 332 -5.81 11.57 25.24
N GLY A 333 -6.52 11.23 26.32
CA GLY A 333 -7.86 11.74 26.61
C GLY A 333 -8.97 11.03 25.84
N LEU A 334 -9.76 11.79 25.08
CA LEU A 334 -11.04 11.37 24.49
C LEU A 334 -10.91 10.59 23.17
N HIS A 335 -9.70 10.15 22.80
CA HIS A 335 -9.46 9.28 21.63
C HIS A 335 -9.87 7.82 21.87
N THR A 336 -10.47 7.54 23.04
CA THR A 336 -11.20 6.31 23.36
C THR A 336 -12.67 6.65 23.60
N LEU A 337 -13.49 6.68 22.55
CA LEU A 337 -14.89 7.10 22.63
C LEU A 337 -15.78 6.18 21.79
N ASP A 338 -17.03 5.98 22.24
CA ASP A 338 -18.04 5.15 21.57
C ASP A 338 -17.56 3.72 21.25
N GLY A 339 -16.84 3.10 22.19
CA GLY A 339 -16.29 1.75 22.04
C GLY A 339 -15.11 1.63 21.06
N ARG A 340 -14.67 2.74 20.45
CA ARG A 340 -13.50 2.80 19.57
C ARG A 340 -12.28 3.28 20.36
N THR A 341 -11.12 2.72 20.04
CA THR A 341 -9.82 3.08 20.64
C THR A 341 -8.90 3.52 19.51
N LEU A 342 -8.86 4.83 19.22
CA LEU A 342 -8.14 5.42 18.08
C LEU A 342 -6.73 5.86 18.48
N VAL A 343 -5.96 4.96 19.10
CA VAL A 343 -4.64 5.29 19.69
C VAL A 343 -3.51 4.43 19.15
N ASP A 344 -3.83 3.45 18.31
CA ASP A 344 -2.88 2.53 17.69
C ASP A 344 -3.23 2.25 16.22
N CYS A 345 -2.38 1.50 15.52
CA CYS A 345 -2.51 1.24 14.09
C CYS A 345 -3.84 0.56 13.76
N ILE A 346 -4.20 -0.48 14.51
CA ILE A 346 -5.43 -1.26 14.28
C ILE A 346 -6.67 -0.42 14.59
N GLY A 347 -6.63 0.32 15.68
CA GLY A 347 -7.70 1.18 16.14
C GLY A 347 -8.07 2.27 15.14
N CYS A 348 -7.11 2.80 14.39
CA CYS A 348 -7.39 3.74 13.31
C CYS A 348 -7.68 3.02 11.98
N HIS A 349 -6.78 2.15 11.53
CA HIS A 349 -6.79 1.62 10.16
C HIS A 349 -7.66 0.38 9.96
N MET A 350 -8.10 -0.27 11.03
CA MET A 350 -8.98 -1.44 10.95
C MET A 350 -10.30 -1.16 11.65
N ASN A 351 -10.77 0.10 11.64
CA ASN A 351 -11.96 0.53 12.39
C ASN A 351 -13.12 1.00 11.51
N ALA A 352 -13.02 0.84 10.19
CA ALA A 352 -13.99 1.33 9.24
C ALA A 352 -15.29 0.48 9.14
N SER A 353 -15.91 0.13 10.27
CA SER A 353 -17.27 -0.43 10.35
C SER A 353 -18.14 0.46 11.22
N ASP A 354 -19.44 0.51 10.91
CA ASP A 354 -20.41 1.30 11.68
C ASP A 354 -20.69 0.68 13.05
N ASP A 355 -20.55 -0.65 13.17
CA ASP A 355 -20.64 -1.38 14.43
C ASP A 355 -19.26 -1.39 15.13
N PRO A 356 -19.07 -0.62 16.23
CA PRO A 356 -17.81 -0.63 16.97
C PRO A 356 -17.48 -1.98 17.62
N GLY A 357 -18.46 -2.91 17.75
CA GLY A 357 -18.26 -4.26 18.28
C GLY A 357 -17.76 -5.29 17.26
N ASP A 358 -17.79 -4.99 15.96
CA ASP A 358 -17.36 -5.94 14.94
C ASP A 358 -15.84 -6.07 14.91
N LYS A 359 -15.32 -7.28 15.12
CA LYS A 359 -13.87 -7.55 15.12
C LYS A 359 -13.34 -8.04 13.77
N GLN A 360 -14.19 -8.22 12.75
CA GLN A 360 -13.84 -8.81 11.46
C GLN A 360 -13.50 -7.76 10.39
N ARG A 361 -12.67 -6.77 10.73
CA ARG A 361 -12.38 -5.61 9.86
C ARG A 361 -11.00 -5.74 9.21
N HIS A 362 -10.91 -5.55 7.90
CA HIS A 362 -9.70 -5.61 7.06
C HIS A 362 -9.67 -4.44 6.07
N THR A 363 -10.15 -3.27 6.50
CA THR A 363 -10.26 -2.09 5.65
C THR A 363 -8.93 -1.42 5.37
N PHE A 364 -7.96 -1.55 6.29
CA PHE A 364 -6.63 -0.92 6.22
C PHE A 364 -6.66 0.61 6.02
N LEU A 365 -7.80 1.22 6.34
CA LEU A 365 -8.08 2.64 6.19
C LEU A 365 -8.72 3.21 7.45
N PRO A 366 -8.33 4.43 7.83
CA PRO A 366 -9.02 5.20 8.84
C PRO A 366 -10.26 5.89 8.26
N ARG A 367 -11.24 6.20 9.11
CA ARG A 367 -12.44 6.95 8.74
C ARG A 367 -12.40 8.37 9.29
N VAL A 368 -12.55 9.35 8.41
CA VAL A 368 -12.66 10.77 8.81
C VAL A 368 -13.85 10.97 9.76
N GLN A 369 -14.93 10.22 9.55
CA GLN A 369 -16.15 10.28 10.36
C GLN A 369 -15.91 9.91 11.83
N ASP A 370 -14.91 9.07 12.14
CA ASP A 370 -14.56 8.73 13.52
C ASP A 370 -13.98 9.95 14.27
N CYS A 371 -13.42 10.93 13.56
CA CYS A 371 -12.85 12.15 14.12
C CYS A 371 -13.87 13.29 14.26
N ASN A 372 -14.94 13.26 13.44
CA ASN A 372 -15.88 14.36 13.25
C ASN A 372 -16.73 14.74 14.48
N LEU A 373 -16.70 13.92 15.53
CA LEU A 373 -17.30 14.28 16.82
C LEU A 373 -16.58 15.46 17.51
N CYS A 374 -15.27 15.58 17.29
CA CYS A 374 -14.42 16.58 17.95
C CYS A 374 -13.67 17.47 16.95
N HIS A 375 -13.32 16.92 15.78
CA HIS A 375 -12.56 17.61 14.74
C HIS A 375 -13.43 17.77 13.50
N SER A 376 -13.90 18.97 13.16
CA SER A 376 -14.75 19.14 11.98
C SER A 376 -13.92 19.12 10.69
N GLY A 377 -14.34 18.32 9.70
CA GLY A 377 -13.74 18.34 8.36
C GLY A 377 -14.33 17.29 7.42
N GLY A 378 -14.05 17.45 6.12
CA GLY A 378 -14.43 16.49 5.08
C GLY A 378 -13.35 15.47 4.74
N ALA A 379 -12.09 15.79 5.09
CA ALA A 379 -10.91 14.96 4.88
C ALA A 379 -9.93 15.13 6.05
N PHE A 380 -9.01 14.19 6.23
CA PHE A 380 -8.05 14.20 7.35
C PHE A 380 -7.20 15.48 7.39
N GLN A 381 -6.73 15.95 6.23
CA GLN A 381 -5.96 17.19 6.11
C GLN A 381 -6.75 18.47 6.41
N ASP A 382 -8.09 18.39 6.40
CA ASP A 382 -8.98 19.53 6.62
C ASP A 382 -9.64 19.50 8.02
N LEU A 383 -9.34 18.49 8.83
CA LEU A 383 -9.86 18.36 10.18
C LEU A 383 -9.40 19.54 11.05
N SER A 384 -10.33 20.14 11.79
CA SER A 384 -10.03 21.26 12.68
C SER A 384 -9.05 20.88 13.80
N GLY A 385 -8.21 21.83 14.22
CA GLY A 385 -7.21 21.62 15.26
C GLY A 385 -5.95 20.97 14.70
N SER A 386 -5.23 20.22 15.55
CA SER A 386 -3.88 19.75 15.22
C SER A 386 -3.76 18.97 13.90
N PRO A 387 -4.69 18.09 13.46
CA PRO A 387 -4.48 17.38 12.19
C PRO A 387 -4.36 18.35 11.00
N GLY A 388 -5.30 19.28 10.84
CA GLY A 388 -5.27 20.23 9.73
C GLY A 388 -4.22 21.34 9.89
N ASP A 389 -3.93 21.77 11.14
CA ASP A 389 -2.85 22.72 11.41
C ASP A 389 -1.49 22.10 11.04
N ASN A 390 -1.17 20.93 11.59
CA ASN A 390 0.06 20.20 11.29
C ASN A 390 0.20 19.92 9.79
N PHE A 391 -0.87 19.53 9.09
CA PHE A 391 -0.80 19.28 7.64
C PHE A 391 -0.34 20.53 6.87
N ARG A 392 -0.99 21.67 7.12
CA ARG A 392 -0.64 22.93 6.44
C ARG A 392 0.77 23.38 6.79
N GLU A 393 1.16 23.24 8.06
CA GLU A 393 2.47 23.64 8.53
C GLU A 393 3.57 22.76 7.96
N ILE A 394 3.36 21.45 7.87
CA ILE A 394 4.30 20.51 7.28
C ILE A 394 4.47 20.73 5.78
N GLU A 395 3.40 20.98 5.03
CA GLU A 395 3.52 21.29 3.60
C GLU A 395 4.28 22.60 3.36
N ALA A 396 4.02 23.64 4.16
CA ALA A 396 4.80 24.89 4.09
C ALA A 396 6.28 24.68 4.44
N LEU A 397 6.58 23.90 5.49
CA LEU A 397 7.95 23.59 5.88
C LEU A 397 8.67 22.70 4.85
N LYS A 398 7.97 21.84 4.11
CA LYS A 398 8.55 21.10 3.00
C LYS A 398 8.99 22.05 1.88
N ASP A 399 8.16 23.02 1.53
CA ASP A 399 8.52 24.03 0.52
C ASP A 399 9.73 24.87 1.00
N ASP A 400 9.73 25.32 2.25
CA ASP A 400 10.84 26.06 2.84
C ASP A 400 12.14 25.24 2.87
N LEU A 401 12.07 23.97 3.29
CA LEU A 401 13.23 23.09 3.37
C LEU A 401 13.79 22.75 1.99
N LEU A 402 12.93 22.48 1.01
CA LEU A 402 13.39 22.23 -0.35
C LEU A 402 14.10 23.47 -0.92
N ALA A 403 13.53 24.66 -0.72
CA ALA A 403 14.14 25.90 -1.14
C ALA A 403 15.49 26.16 -0.43
N ALA A 404 15.56 25.89 0.88
CA ALA A 404 16.79 26.04 1.66
C ALA A 404 17.87 25.06 1.20
N ILE A 405 17.55 23.79 0.97
CA ILE A 405 18.47 22.78 0.42
C ILE A 405 18.99 23.22 -0.96
N GLN A 406 18.11 23.74 -1.83
CA GLN A 406 18.50 24.23 -3.15
C GLN A 406 19.42 25.46 -3.06
N GLY A 407 19.14 26.39 -2.14
CA GLY A 407 20.01 27.54 -1.87
C GLY A 407 21.39 27.11 -1.34
N TYR A 408 21.40 26.20 -0.36
CA TYR A 408 22.64 25.66 0.21
C TYR A 408 23.50 24.94 -0.83
N ALA A 409 22.87 24.23 -1.78
CA ALA A 409 23.57 23.56 -2.87
C ALA A 409 24.33 24.55 -3.80
N VAL A 410 23.91 25.81 -3.87
CA VAL A 410 24.55 26.86 -4.67
C VAL A 410 25.56 27.66 -3.86
N ASP A 411 25.15 28.11 -2.68
CA ASP A 411 25.88 29.13 -1.90
C ASP A 411 26.52 28.60 -0.61
N GLY A 412 26.07 27.45 -0.10
CA GLY A 412 26.52 26.85 1.16
C GLY A 412 27.62 25.81 1.00
N LEU A 413 27.57 25.01 -0.07
CA LEU A 413 28.59 23.99 -0.35
C LEU A 413 29.96 24.61 -0.66
N PRO A 414 31.08 23.90 -0.39
CA PRO A 414 32.41 24.35 -0.77
C PRO A 414 32.57 24.61 -2.28
N GLN A 415 31.78 23.91 -3.10
CA GLN A 415 31.66 24.15 -4.53
C GLN A 415 30.19 24.09 -4.94
N ALA A 416 29.75 25.10 -5.69
CA ALA A 416 28.37 25.17 -6.17
C ALA A 416 28.00 23.92 -6.99
N SER A 417 26.95 23.25 -6.55
CA SER A 417 26.38 22.07 -7.19
C SER A 417 24.86 22.13 -7.08
N PRO A 418 24.17 22.86 -7.99
CA PRO A 418 22.71 22.96 -7.98
C PRO A 418 22.01 21.58 -7.96
N VAL A 419 20.90 21.47 -7.22
CA VAL A 419 20.17 20.22 -7.00
C VAL A 419 18.68 20.35 -7.36
N ILE A 420 18.09 19.27 -7.87
CA ILE A 420 16.64 19.10 -8.00
C ILE A 420 16.18 17.85 -7.23
N TYR A 421 14.95 17.91 -6.73
CA TYR A 421 14.23 16.77 -6.17
C TYR A 421 13.13 16.31 -7.13
N ASP A 422 12.98 15.00 -7.31
CA ASP A 422 11.88 14.37 -8.05
C ASP A 422 11.37 13.15 -7.27
N SER A 423 10.13 13.22 -6.80
CA SER A 423 9.51 12.16 -6.01
C SER A 423 9.23 10.86 -6.77
N HIS A 424 9.30 10.88 -8.11
CA HIS A 424 8.96 9.76 -8.99
C HIS A 424 10.18 9.14 -9.69
N ALA A 425 11.39 9.66 -9.45
CA ALA A 425 12.61 9.17 -10.08
C ALA A 425 13.62 8.73 -9.01
N TYR A 426 14.13 7.50 -9.10
CA TYR A 426 15.18 7.03 -8.20
C TYR A 426 16.57 7.63 -8.59
N PRO A 427 17.37 8.17 -7.64
CA PRO A 427 17.23 8.13 -6.18
C PRO A 427 16.74 9.47 -5.56
N TYR A 428 15.79 10.13 -6.21
CA TYR A 428 15.07 11.34 -5.80
C TYR A 428 15.83 12.65 -5.93
N TRP A 429 17.14 12.65 -5.71
CA TRP A 429 17.96 13.85 -5.81
C TRP A 429 18.87 13.78 -7.02
N PHE A 430 18.89 14.83 -7.83
CA PHE A 430 19.65 14.90 -9.08
C PHE A 430 20.34 16.25 -9.24
N LYS A 431 21.40 16.32 -10.04
CA LYS A 431 22.06 17.59 -10.36
C LYS A 431 21.14 18.44 -11.25
N ASP A 432 20.96 19.71 -10.89
CA ASP A 432 20.27 20.68 -11.75
C ASP A 432 21.22 21.17 -12.86
N ASN A 433 21.39 20.34 -13.89
CA ASN A 433 22.29 20.58 -15.01
C ASN A 433 21.55 20.67 -16.36
N GLY A 434 20.23 20.87 -16.33
CA GLY A 434 19.36 20.92 -17.51
C GLY A 434 19.07 19.56 -18.17
N GLN A 435 19.46 18.44 -17.56
CA GLN A 435 19.16 17.09 -18.08
C GLN A 435 17.91 16.44 -17.47
N GLY A 436 17.27 17.10 -16.50
CA GLY A 436 16.17 16.52 -15.72
C GLY A 436 16.63 15.38 -14.80
N ALA A 437 15.68 14.66 -14.21
CA ALA A 437 15.96 13.54 -13.33
C ALA A 437 16.42 12.30 -14.13
N ASN A 438 17.65 11.84 -13.88
CA ASN A 438 18.24 10.68 -14.53
C ASN A 438 19.19 9.95 -13.58
N TYR A 439 19.14 8.62 -13.51
CA TYR A 439 20.06 7.87 -12.64
C TYR A 439 21.56 8.20 -12.85
N GLY A 440 21.95 8.54 -14.09
CA GLY A 440 23.31 8.96 -14.43
C GLY A 440 23.73 10.32 -13.88
N ASN A 441 22.79 11.22 -13.56
CA ASN A 441 23.06 12.52 -12.94
C ASN A 441 22.53 12.62 -11.49
N ARG A 442 22.29 11.48 -10.83
CA ARG A 442 21.94 11.42 -9.41
C ARG A 442 22.89 12.27 -8.57
N TYR A 443 22.36 12.89 -7.53
CA TYR A 443 23.12 13.78 -6.68
C TYR A 443 23.99 12.98 -5.70
N GLN A 444 25.29 13.26 -5.71
CA GLN A 444 26.30 12.60 -4.86
C GLN A 444 27.20 13.62 -4.16
N ASP A 445 26.80 14.89 -4.22
CA ASP A 445 27.62 16.04 -3.84
C ASP A 445 27.19 16.62 -2.47
N PHE A 446 26.30 15.91 -1.75
CA PHE A 446 25.93 16.25 -0.38
C PHE A 446 27.18 16.31 0.49
N ASP A 447 27.43 17.41 1.20
CA ASP A 447 28.21 17.30 2.43
C ASP A 447 27.35 16.68 3.53
N PHE A 448 27.92 16.55 4.73
CA PHE A 448 27.20 15.89 5.82
C PHE A 448 25.95 16.69 6.24
N ASP A 449 26.07 18.01 6.37
CA ASP A 449 24.96 18.88 6.78
C ASP A 449 23.80 18.80 5.77
N MET A 450 24.08 18.90 4.47
CA MET A 450 23.05 18.79 3.44
C MET A 450 22.43 17.38 3.37
N LEU A 451 23.20 16.32 3.65
CA LEU A 451 22.67 14.95 3.73
C LEU A 451 21.61 14.82 4.83
N THR A 452 21.88 15.37 6.02
CA THR A 452 20.93 15.32 7.15
C THR A 452 19.62 16.04 6.84
N ALA A 453 19.69 17.21 6.20
CA ALA A 453 18.53 17.98 5.76
C ALA A 453 17.74 17.24 4.66
N ALA A 454 18.42 16.67 3.66
CA ALA A 454 17.79 15.89 2.61
C ALA A 454 17.13 14.61 3.14
N TYR A 455 17.73 13.97 4.14
CA TYR A 455 17.15 12.83 4.82
C TYR A 455 15.85 13.21 5.54
N ASN A 456 15.84 14.29 6.32
CA ASN A 456 14.64 14.75 7.01
C ASN A 456 13.52 15.20 6.06
N TYR A 457 13.87 15.82 4.92
CA TYR A 457 12.89 16.09 3.85
C TYR A 457 12.21 14.80 3.35
N GLN A 458 13.00 13.72 3.23
CA GLN A 458 12.47 12.42 2.84
C GLN A 458 11.63 11.78 3.94
N VAL A 459 12.00 11.90 5.22
CA VAL A 459 11.18 11.44 6.35
C VAL A 459 9.79 12.09 6.31
N ALA A 460 9.73 13.41 6.17
CA ALA A 460 8.47 14.14 6.04
C ALA A 460 7.66 13.74 4.78
N SER A 461 8.34 13.30 3.72
CA SER A 461 7.71 12.94 2.43
C SER A 461 7.29 11.48 2.31
N LYS A 462 7.89 10.57 3.09
CA LYS A 462 7.66 9.12 3.00
C LYS A 462 6.70 8.58 4.06
N ASP A 463 6.21 9.44 4.97
CA ASP A 463 4.99 9.22 5.74
C ASP A 463 3.92 10.27 5.36
N PRO A 464 3.05 9.98 4.37
CA PRO A 464 2.03 10.93 3.91
C PRO A 464 1.04 11.37 5.00
N ALA A 465 0.93 10.61 6.10
CA ALA A 465 0.05 10.91 7.23
C ALA A 465 0.84 11.32 8.49
N GLY A 466 2.11 11.71 8.34
CA GLY A 466 2.97 12.14 9.44
C GLY A 466 2.38 13.28 10.29
N TYR A 467 1.56 14.13 9.67
CA TYR A 467 0.81 15.21 10.33
C TYR A 467 -0.17 14.71 11.41
N ILE A 468 -0.69 13.48 11.28
CA ILE A 468 -1.49 12.80 12.31
C ILE A 468 -0.61 11.91 13.19
N HIS A 469 0.28 11.12 12.58
CA HIS A 469 1.08 10.14 13.33
C HIS A 469 1.95 10.82 14.38
N ASN A 470 2.63 11.92 14.04
CA ASN A 470 3.41 12.73 14.97
C ASN A 470 3.80 14.11 14.37
N GLY A 471 2.83 14.96 14.03
CA GLY A 471 3.10 16.21 13.29
C GLY A 471 4.16 17.10 13.93
N THR A 472 4.12 17.27 15.26
CA THR A 472 5.13 18.02 16.01
C THR A 472 6.55 17.49 15.85
N TYR A 473 6.75 16.17 15.77
CA TYR A 473 8.07 15.60 15.54
C TYR A 473 8.58 15.96 14.14
N ILE A 474 7.73 15.82 13.13
CA ILE A 474 8.06 16.13 11.74
C ILE A 474 8.37 17.63 11.56
N GLU A 475 7.56 18.52 12.14
CA GLU A 475 7.80 19.97 12.14
C GLU A 475 9.14 20.32 12.79
N GLN A 476 9.49 19.69 13.92
CA GLN A 476 10.76 19.89 14.61
C GLN A 476 11.97 19.52 13.75
N LEU A 477 11.92 18.35 13.08
CA LEU A 477 12.98 17.91 12.17
C LEU A 477 13.16 18.89 11.01
N MET A 478 12.07 19.35 10.41
CA MET A 478 12.13 20.26 9.27
C MET A 478 12.62 21.65 9.68
N TRP A 479 12.15 22.19 10.81
CA TRP A 479 12.61 23.49 11.31
C TRP A 479 14.12 23.53 11.48
N ASP A 480 14.70 22.52 12.16
CA ASP A 480 16.14 22.49 12.39
C ASP A 480 16.91 22.29 11.08
N SER A 481 16.38 21.48 10.16
CA SER A 481 16.98 21.27 8.83
C SER A 481 16.98 22.53 7.98
N ILE A 482 15.90 23.34 8.03
CA ILE A 482 15.82 24.63 7.34
C ILE A 482 16.87 25.59 7.89
N CYS A 483 16.99 25.69 9.22
CA CYS A 483 17.96 26.55 9.85
C CYS A 483 19.41 26.13 9.53
N LEU A 484 19.71 24.83 9.52
CA LEU A 484 21.03 24.33 9.15
C LEU A 484 21.39 24.70 7.71
N MET A 485 20.41 24.67 6.80
CA MET A 485 20.59 25.06 5.39
C MET A 485 20.59 26.59 5.18
N GLY A 486 20.49 27.39 6.24
CA GLY A 486 20.49 28.85 6.19
C GLY A 486 19.18 29.47 5.68
N GLY A 487 18.08 28.71 5.70
CA GLY A 487 16.74 29.20 5.38
C GLY A 487 15.99 29.76 6.59
N ASP A 488 14.80 30.31 6.34
CA ASP A 488 13.90 30.84 7.37
C ASP A 488 12.58 30.05 7.37
N PRO A 489 12.25 29.30 8.44
CA PRO A 489 10.98 28.59 8.55
C PRO A 489 9.78 29.55 8.54
N SER A 490 8.78 29.28 7.70
CA SER A 490 7.58 30.11 7.57
C SER A 490 6.53 29.87 8.66
N THR A 491 6.72 28.82 9.49
CA THR A 491 5.76 28.38 10.51
C THR A 491 6.37 28.40 11.91
N LEU A 492 5.51 28.55 12.92
CA LEU A 492 5.92 28.48 14.32
C LEU A 492 5.92 27.03 14.77
N VAL A 493 7.09 26.50 15.12
CA VAL A 493 7.23 25.10 15.53
C VAL A 493 7.33 24.97 17.06
N PRO A 494 6.56 24.06 17.69
CA PRO A 494 6.64 23.85 19.13
C PRO A 494 8.05 23.53 19.61
N SER A 495 8.46 24.20 20.70
CA SER A 495 9.81 24.08 21.29
C SER A 495 10.95 24.53 20.38
N ARG A 496 10.67 25.42 19.41
CA ARG A 496 11.68 26.12 18.60
C ARG A 496 11.55 27.64 18.75
N PRO A 497 12.65 28.40 18.62
CA PRO A 497 12.59 29.86 18.58
C PRO A 497 11.90 30.34 17.29
N VAL A 498 11.45 31.59 17.29
CA VAL A 498 10.78 32.19 16.12
C VAL A 498 11.72 32.31 14.92
N ASN A 499 13.00 32.56 15.16
CA ASN A 499 14.01 32.71 14.12
C ASN A 499 15.13 31.68 14.33
N CYS A 500 15.75 31.28 13.22
CA CYS A 500 16.97 30.48 13.25
C CYS A 500 18.10 31.19 14.03
N PRO A 501 18.96 30.42 14.72
CA PRO A 501 20.06 30.96 15.52
C PRO A 501 21.18 31.60 14.71
#